data_AF-A0A7Y4WIP7-F1
#
_entry.id   AF-A0A7Y4WIP7-F1
#
_cell.length_a   1.000
_cell.length_b   1.000
_cell.length_c   1.000
_cell.angle_alpha   90.00
_cell.angle_beta   90.00
_cell.angle_gamma   90.00
#
_symmetry.space_group_name_H-M   'P 1'
#
loop_
_entity.id
_entity.type
_entity.pdbx_description
1 polymer ?
#
loop_
_entity_poly.entity_id
_entity_poly.type
_entity_poly.pdbx_seq_one_letter_code
_entity_poly.pdbx_strand_id
1 'polypeptide(L)'
;MQNRTFAVVTIALVCSLFTPNALAQDPVRPPSLKTVPVPEPVNLGDFVKDRTAAIALGKALFWEMQVGSDGVTACATCHFNAGADSRSRNQLSPGLVRVHGDGSPFSDTTFDGGHGPNYKVTAADFPLFPSNDVVSSQGVFNTVFRGITGFPFVPTIRLRRWPSRCGSRTRAWPRKR
;
A
#
# COMPACT_ATOMS: atom_id res chain seq x y z
N MET A 1 -48.64 -4.30 -60.83
CA MET A 1 -47.48 -5.01 -60.26
C MET A 1 -46.67 -3.99 -59.46
N GLN A 2 -46.69 -4.18 -58.14
CA GLN A 2 -46.21 -3.25 -57.12
C GLN A 2 -44.70 -3.10 -57.19
N ASN A 3 -44.18 -1.88 -57.22
CA ASN A 3 -42.77 -1.66 -56.93
C ASN A 3 -42.55 -0.31 -56.27
N ARG A 4 -41.54 -0.24 -55.41
CA ARG A 4 -40.88 0.95 -54.83
C ARG A 4 -41.42 1.47 -53.49
N THR A 5 -41.03 0.85 -52.38
CA THR A 5 -40.75 1.54 -51.10
C THR A 5 -39.95 0.63 -50.14
N PHE A 6 -38.64 0.45 -50.35
CA PHE A 6 -37.77 -0.20 -49.35
C PHE A 6 -36.34 0.38 -49.41
N ALA A 7 -36.16 1.66 -49.06
CA ALA A 7 -34.81 2.24 -49.02
C ALA A 7 -34.62 3.29 -47.91
N VAL A 8 -35.51 3.39 -46.92
CA VAL A 8 -35.39 4.40 -45.85
C VAL A 8 -35.27 3.79 -44.44
N VAL A 9 -35.48 2.48 -44.28
CA VAL A 9 -35.56 1.87 -42.93
C VAL A 9 -34.18 1.49 -42.36
N THR A 10 -33.10 1.53 -43.14
CA THR A 10 -31.79 1.01 -42.68
C THR A 10 -30.92 1.99 -41.91
N ILE A 11 -31.21 3.30 -41.88
CA ILE A 11 -30.35 4.29 -41.20
C ILE A 11 -30.71 4.45 -39.71
N ALA A 12 -31.92 4.10 -39.28
CA ALA A 12 -32.34 4.31 -37.89
C ALA A 12 -31.96 3.18 -36.92
N LEU A 13 -31.57 1.99 -37.39
CA LEU A 13 -31.35 0.82 -36.53
C LEU A 13 -29.90 0.70 -35.98
N VAL A 14 -28.96 1.53 -36.43
CA VAL A 14 -27.55 1.45 -35.99
C VAL A 14 -27.29 2.32 -34.73
N CYS A 15 -28.27 3.10 -34.28
CA CYS A 15 -28.08 4.08 -33.19
C CYS A 15 -28.63 3.62 -31.82
N SER A 16 -28.77 2.32 -31.58
CA SER A 16 -29.39 1.80 -30.34
C SER A 16 -28.54 0.78 -29.54
N LEU A 17 -27.24 0.67 -29.84
CA LEU A 17 -26.33 -0.25 -29.11
C LEU A 17 -25.19 0.46 -28.37
N PHE A 18 -25.39 1.70 -27.94
CA PHE A 18 -24.54 2.29 -26.90
C PHE A 18 -25.30 2.28 -25.59
N THR A 19 -25.32 1.13 -24.92
CA THR A 19 -25.51 1.11 -23.48
C THR A 19 -24.32 1.86 -22.87
N PRO A 20 -24.50 3.01 -22.22
CA PRO A 20 -23.40 3.59 -21.45
C PRO A 20 -23.05 2.56 -20.39
N ASN A 21 -21.81 2.04 -20.45
CA ASN A 21 -21.24 1.31 -19.33
C ASN A 21 -21.45 2.20 -18.10
N ALA A 22 -22.23 1.72 -17.13
CA ALA A 22 -22.34 2.36 -15.84
C ALA A 22 -20.92 2.42 -15.27
N LEU A 23 -20.32 3.61 -15.29
CA LEU A 23 -19.05 3.85 -14.60
C LEU A 23 -19.31 3.47 -13.15
N ALA A 24 -18.59 2.46 -12.65
CA ALA A 24 -18.65 2.08 -11.25
C ALA A 24 -18.51 3.35 -10.41
N GLN A 25 -19.54 3.68 -9.63
CA GLN A 25 -19.47 4.82 -8.72
C GLN A 25 -18.33 4.55 -7.75
N ASP A 26 -17.41 5.50 -7.61
CA ASP A 26 -16.37 5.44 -6.58
C ASP A 26 -17.04 5.16 -5.23
N PRO A 27 -16.63 4.10 -4.51
CA PRO A 27 -17.20 3.81 -3.21
C PRO A 27 -16.97 5.02 -2.28
N VAL A 28 -17.94 5.28 -1.40
CA VAL A 28 -17.85 6.37 -0.42
C VAL A 28 -16.51 6.27 0.31
N ARG A 29 -15.69 7.31 0.21
CA ARG A 29 -14.38 7.35 0.86
C ARG A 29 -14.57 7.21 2.37
N PRO A 30 -13.85 6.30 3.05
CA PRO A 30 -13.97 6.15 4.49
C PRO A 30 -13.62 7.47 5.21
N PRO A 31 -14.27 7.77 6.34
CA PRO A 31 -13.95 8.95 7.14
C PRO A 31 -12.51 8.90 7.66
N SER A 32 -11.97 10.05 8.06
CA SER A 32 -10.60 10.14 8.54
C SER A 32 -10.39 9.27 9.78
N LEU A 33 -9.37 8.41 9.77
CA LEU A 33 -8.98 7.62 10.94
C LEU A 33 -8.48 8.48 12.12
N LYS A 34 -8.24 9.79 11.93
CA LYS A 34 -7.82 10.70 13.01
C LYS A 34 -8.86 10.84 14.12
N THR A 35 -10.13 10.55 13.81
CA THR A 35 -11.23 10.63 14.78
C THR A 35 -11.56 9.27 15.39
N VAL A 36 -10.92 8.20 14.92
CA VAL A 36 -11.12 6.84 15.45
C VAL A 36 -10.16 6.64 16.63
N PRO A 37 -10.65 6.32 17.84
CA PRO A 37 -9.80 6.00 18.98
C PRO A 37 -8.88 4.83 18.65
N VAL A 38 -7.61 4.92 19.04
CA VAL A 38 -6.67 3.81 18.89
C VAL A 38 -7.04 2.73 19.91
N PRO A 39 -7.33 1.49 19.47
CA PRO A 39 -7.60 0.39 20.40
C PRO A 39 -6.36 0.08 21.23
N GLU A 40 -6.50 0.01 22.54
CA GLU A 40 -5.42 -0.37 23.45
C GLU A 40 -5.76 -1.66 24.20
N PRO A 41 -4.79 -2.58 24.35
CA PRO A 41 -4.96 -3.72 25.24
C PRO A 41 -5.17 -3.25 26.69
N VAL A 42 -6.12 -3.88 27.39
CA VAL A 42 -6.47 -3.53 28.79
C VAL A 42 -5.29 -3.70 29.75
N ASN A 43 -4.34 -4.57 29.42
CA ASN A 43 -3.16 -4.92 30.22
C ASN A 43 -1.86 -4.27 29.71
N LEU A 44 -1.94 -3.20 28.90
CA LEU A 44 -0.75 -2.52 28.36
C LEU A 44 0.20 -2.03 29.47
N GLY A 45 -0.36 -1.62 30.62
CA GLY A 45 0.39 -1.13 31.78
C GLY A 45 1.29 -2.19 32.44
N ASP A 46 1.01 -3.48 32.24
CA ASP A 46 1.81 -4.57 32.80
C ASP A 46 3.17 -4.70 32.07
N PHE A 47 3.26 -4.22 30.83
CA PHE A 47 4.45 -4.32 29.98
C PHE A 47 5.13 -2.97 29.72
N VAL A 48 4.36 -1.88 29.73
CA VAL A 48 4.83 -0.54 29.34
C VAL A 48 4.83 0.39 30.54
N LYS A 49 6.01 0.58 31.13
CA LYS A 49 6.22 1.50 32.27
C LYS A 49 5.99 2.97 31.92
N ASP A 50 6.44 3.40 30.73
CA ASP A 50 6.26 4.77 30.23
C ASP A 50 5.71 4.74 28.81
N ARG A 51 4.40 4.99 28.70
CA ARG A 51 3.69 5.02 27.40
C ARG A 51 4.20 6.12 26.49
N THR A 52 4.61 7.26 27.04
CA THR A 52 5.10 8.40 26.24
C THR A 52 6.45 8.05 25.62
N ALA A 53 7.35 7.46 26.41
CA ALA A 53 8.63 6.96 25.92
C ALA A 53 8.45 5.85 24.88
N ALA A 54 7.52 4.91 25.11
CA ALA A 54 7.23 3.84 24.15
C ALA A 54 6.72 4.38 22.81
N ILE A 55 5.83 5.38 22.82
CA ILE A 55 5.37 6.05 21.59
C ILE A 55 6.52 6.75 20.87
N ALA A 56 7.38 7.45 21.60
CA ALA A 56 8.53 8.14 21.01
C ALA A 56 9.50 7.13 20.36
N LEU A 57 9.78 6.02 21.05
CA LEU A 57 10.62 4.95 20.54
C LEU A 57 10.00 4.29 19.30
N GLY A 58 8.71 3.94 19.34
CA GLY A 58 8.02 3.33 18.19
C GLY A 58 8.05 4.23 16.94
N LYS A 59 7.85 5.54 17.11
CA LYS A 59 7.98 6.51 16.01
C LYS A 59 9.40 6.60 15.46
N ALA A 60 10.42 6.44 16.29
CA ALA A 60 11.80 6.40 15.84
C ALA A 60 12.09 5.12 15.05
N LEU A 61 11.73 3.96 15.60
CA LEU A 61 11.94 2.65 14.97
C LEU A 61 11.18 2.49 13.64
N PHE A 62 10.04 3.17 13.48
CA PHE A 62 9.28 3.16 12.23
C PHE A 62 10.10 3.60 11.00
N TRP A 63 11.12 4.44 11.21
CA TRP A 63 12.01 4.95 10.17
C TRP A 63 13.41 4.33 10.21
N GLU A 64 13.65 3.34 11.08
CA GLU A 64 14.98 2.79 11.31
C GLU A 64 15.24 1.57 10.42
N MET A 65 16.23 1.69 9.54
CA MET A 65 16.59 0.65 8.58
C MET A 65 17.22 -0.56 9.27
N GLN A 66 17.88 -0.36 10.41
CA GLN A 66 18.48 -1.45 11.18
C GLN A 66 17.45 -2.42 11.78
N VAL A 67 16.17 -2.03 11.86
CA VAL A 67 15.07 -2.94 12.25
C VAL A 67 14.65 -3.83 11.08
N GLY A 68 14.92 -3.40 9.84
CA GLY A 68 14.75 -4.20 8.65
C GLY A 68 15.69 -5.41 8.64
N SER A 69 15.19 -6.54 8.16
CA SER A 69 15.98 -7.77 8.06
C SER A 69 17.15 -7.63 7.06
N ASP A 70 17.01 -6.75 6.07
CA ASP A 70 17.98 -6.49 5.00
C ASP A 70 18.93 -5.32 5.30
N GLY A 71 18.69 -4.56 6.37
CA GLY A 71 19.40 -3.31 6.69
C GLY A 71 19.16 -2.16 5.71
N VAL A 72 18.21 -2.31 4.77
CA VAL A 72 17.93 -1.39 3.65
C VAL A 72 16.45 -1.01 3.59
N THR A 73 15.57 -1.69 4.32
CA THR A 73 14.13 -1.40 4.38
C THR A 73 13.64 -1.12 5.81
N ALA A 74 13.01 0.02 6.06
CA ALA A 74 12.25 0.30 7.29
C ALA A 74 10.74 0.20 7.04
N CYS A 75 9.92 0.17 8.11
CA CYS A 75 8.45 0.18 8.01
C CYS A 75 7.95 1.34 7.12
N ALA A 76 8.54 2.52 7.29
CA ALA A 76 8.19 3.72 6.53
C ALA A 76 8.46 3.60 5.01
N THR A 77 9.35 2.72 4.57
CA THR A 77 9.70 2.57 3.14
C THR A 77 8.46 2.28 2.29
N CYS A 78 7.58 1.44 2.81
CA CYS A 78 6.29 1.13 2.19
C CYS A 78 5.15 1.90 2.87
N HIS A 79 5.15 2.07 4.20
CA HIS A 79 3.98 2.57 4.94
C HIS A 79 3.98 4.08 5.29
N PHE A 80 4.79 4.91 4.61
CA PHE A 80 4.89 6.35 4.91
C PHE A 80 3.59 7.14 4.68
N ASN A 81 2.70 6.65 3.81
CA ASN A 81 1.45 7.33 3.48
C ASN A 81 0.26 6.58 4.06
N ALA A 82 -0.29 7.11 5.17
CA ALA A 82 -1.45 6.54 5.86
C ALA A 82 -1.32 5.05 6.21
N GLY A 83 -0.10 4.54 6.37
CA GLY A 83 0.11 3.12 6.66
C GLY A 83 -0.07 2.20 5.45
N ALA A 84 -0.03 2.71 4.22
CA ALA A 84 -0.14 1.94 2.99
C ALA A 84 0.96 2.31 1.99
N ASP A 85 1.27 1.36 1.11
CA ASP A 85 2.21 1.56 0.02
C ASP A 85 1.54 2.28 -1.15
N SER A 86 1.77 3.58 -1.23
CA SER A 86 1.18 4.45 -2.26
C SER A 86 1.99 4.46 -3.56
N ARG A 87 2.98 3.58 -3.72
CA ARG A 87 3.73 3.46 -4.97
C ARG A 87 2.88 2.75 -6.01
N SER A 88 3.14 2.99 -7.29
CA SER A 88 2.48 2.30 -8.40
C SER A 88 3.34 1.22 -9.04
N ARG A 89 4.59 1.07 -8.60
CA ARG A 89 5.55 0.07 -9.10
C ARG A 89 5.92 -0.89 -7.98
N ASN A 90 6.30 -2.11 -8.35
CA ASN A 90 6.56 -3.22 -7.42
C ASN A 90 5.35 -3.56 -6.54
N GLN A 91 4.14 -3.33 -7.07
CA GLN A 91 2.89 -3.61 -6.37
C GLN A 91 2.29 -4.97 -6.75
N LEU A 92 2.69 -5.57 -7.86
CA LEU A 92 2.21 -6.90 -8.26
C LEU A 92 3.11 -7.98 -7.69
N SER A 93 2.47 -9.02 -7.17
CA SER A 93 3.08 -10.33 -6.91
C SER A 93 2.35 -11.35 -7.77
N PRO A 94 3.05 -12.30 -8.39
CA PRO A 94 2.38 -13.41 -9.02
C PRO A 94 1.75 -14.29 -7.94
N GLY A 95 1.08 -15.34 -8.37
CA GLY A 95 0.38 -16.31 -7.54
C GLY A 95 1.24 -17.13 -6.55
N LEU A 96 2.25 -16.57 -5.90
CA LEU A 96 3.24 -17.24 -5.05
C LEU A 96 2.62 -18.03 -3.90
N VAL A 97 1.51 -17.53 -3.34
CA VAL A 97 0.81 -18.12 -2.18
C VAL A 97 -0.51 -18.81 -2.55
N ARG A 98 -0.71 -19.11 -3.85
CA ARG A 98 -1.89 -19.83 -4.30
C ARG A 98 -1.88 -21.27 -3.79
N VAL A 99 -3.07 -21.77 -3.49
CA VAL A 99 -3.32 -23.15 -3.06
C VAL A 99 -4.46 -23.74 -3.87
N HIS A 100 -4.42 -25.06 -4.06
CA HIS A 100 -5.53 -25.82 -4.62
C HIS A 100 -6.70 -25.88 -3.62
N GLY A 101 -7.88 -26.30 -4.11
CA GLY A 101 -9.07 -26.49 -3.26
C GLY A 101 -8.90 -27.54 -2.15
N ASP A 102 -7.92 -28.44 -2.28
CA ASP A 102 -7.53 -29.43 -1.28
C ASP A 102 -6.46 -28.93 -0.28
N GLY A 103 -6.03 -27.67 -0.41
CA GLY A 103 -5.02 -27.04 0.43
C GLY A 103 -3.57 -27.32 0.02
N SER A 104 -3.33 -28.10 -1.03
CA SER A 104 -1.97 -28.31 -1.54
C SER A 104 -1.41 -27.05 -2.24
N PRO A 105 -0.09 -26.78 -2.16
CA PRO A 105 0.50 -25.58 -2.78
C PRO A 105 0.33 -25.55 -4.30
N PHE A 106 -0.02 -24.38 -4.84
CA PHE A 106 -0.17 -24.11 -6.28
C PHE A 106 0.51 -22.79 -6.68
N SER A 107 1.72 -22.57 -6.15
CA SER A 107 2.47 -21.34 -6.35
C SER A 107 2.76 -21.07 -7.83
N ASP A 108 2.54 -19.84 -8.26
CA ASP A 108 2.92 -19.35 -9.59
C ASP A 108 3.97 -18.24 -9.46
N THR A 109 5.05 -18.35 -10.23
CA THR A 109 6.12 -17.35 -10.30
C THR A 109 6.05 -16.48 -11.56
N THR A 110 5.11 -16.78 -12.46
CA THR A 110 4.86 -16.02 -13.68
C THR A 110 3.81 -14.97 -13.42
N PHE A 111 4.07 -13.75 -13.89
CA PHE A 111 3.09 -12.67 -13.90
C PHE A 111 2.17 -12.82 -15.10
N ASP A 112 0.90 -12.54 -14.92
CA ASP A 112 -0.08 -12.58 -16.01
C ASP A 112 0.00 -11.32 -16.89
N GLY A 113 -0.54 -11.43 -18.11
CA GLY A 113 -0.70 -10.27 -19.01
C GLY A 113 0.61 -9.65 -19.52
N GLY A 114 1.74 -10.33 -19.33
CA GLY A 114 3.06 -9.77 -19.65
C GLY A 114 3.49 -8.67 -18.67
N HIS A 115 2.82 -8.55 -17.53
CA HIS A 115 3.33 -7.79 -16.40
C HIS A 115 4.63 -8.42 -15.90
N GLY A 116 5.37 -7.69 -15.10
CA GLY A 116 6.64 -8.19 -14.58
C GLY A 116 7.10 -7.41 -13.36
N PRO A 117 8.25 -7.78 -12.79
CA PRO A 117 8.87 -7.00 -11.74
C PRO A 117 8.97 -5.54 -12.17
N ASN A 118 8.63 -4.61 -11.28
CA ASN A 118 8.64 -3.17 -11.57
C ASN A 118 7.63 -2.67 -12.61
N TYR A 119 6.63 -3.48 -13.00
CA TYR A 119 5.47 -2.98 -13.76
C TYR A 119 4.79 -1.82 -13.02
N LYS A 120 4.32 -0.82 -13.78
CA LYS A 120 3.59 0.32 -13.25
C LYS A 120 2.09 0.03 -13.35
N VAL A 121 1.48 -0.30 -12.23
CA VAL A 121 0.04 -0.50 -12.13
C VAL A 121 -0.69 0.81 -12.45
N THR A 122 -1.74 0.70 -13.26
CA THR A 122 -2.62 1.74 -13.74
C THR A 122 -4.06 1.42 -13.38
N ALA A 123 -4.96 2.39 -13.51
CA ALA A 123 -6.38 2.16 -13.28
C ALA A 123 -6.99 1.12 -14.24
N ALA A 124 -6.41 0.95 -15.45
CA ALA A 124 -6.90 0.02 -16.46
C ALA A 124 -6.61 -1.46 -16.11
N ASP A 125 -5.69 -1.72 -15.18
CA ASP A 125 -5.37 -3.08 -14.73
C ASP A 125 -6.42 -3.64 -13.75
N PHE A 126 -7.34 -2.79 -13.26
CA PHE A 126 -8.36 -3.19 -12.31
C PHE A 126 -9.74 -3.37 -12.98
N PRO A 127 -10.53 -4.36 -12.53
CA PRO A 127 -10.18 -5.42 -11.57
C PRO A 127 -9.23 -6.45 -12.19
N LEU A 128 -8.36 -7.06 -11.37
CA LEU A 128 -7.29 -7.95 -11.87
C LEU A 128 -7.81 -9.25 -12.52
N PHE A 129 -9.08 -9.63 -12.34
CA PHE A 129 -9.65 -10.84 -12.93
C PHE A 129 -9.62 -10.77 -14.47
N PRO A 130 -9.19 -11.82 -15.19
CA PRO A 130 -8.98 -13.21 -14.74
C PRO A 130 -7.56 -13.56 -14.24
N SER A 131 -6.71 -12.57 -13.95
CA SER A 131 -5.37 -12.80 -13.44
C SER A 131 -5.35 -13.43 -12.05
N ASN A 132 -4.32 -14.23 -11.79
CA ASN A 132 -3.94 -14.74 -10.48
C ASN A 132 -2.95 -13.83 -9.71
N ASP A 133 -2.48 -12.74 -10.35
CA ASP A 133 -1.62 -11.75 -9.73
C ASP A 133 -2.39 -10.99 -8.64
N VAL A 134 -1.68 -10.64 -7.57
CA VAL A 134 -2.22 -9.87 -6.45
C VAL A 134 -1.51 -8.53 -6.34
N VAL A 135 -2.29 -7.46 -6.16
CA VAL A 135 -1.76 -6.13 -5.84
C VAL A 135 -1.57 -6.01 -4.33
N SER A 136 -0.34 -5.71 -3.91
CA SER A 136 0.08 -5.48 -2.53
C SER A 136 1.25 -4.47 -2.51
N SER A 137 1.92 -4.34 -1.37
CA SER A 137 3.16 -3.58 -1.21
C SER A 137 4.38 -4.36 -1.68
N GLN A 138 5.48 -3.65 -1.97
CA GLN A 138 6.78 -4.31 -2.16
C GLN A 138 7.16 -5.11 -0.89
N GLY A 139 7.46 -6.40 -1.06
CA GLY A 139 7.98 -7.25 0.00
C GLY A 139 9.46 -7.00 0.31
N VAL A 140 9.90 -7.43 1.49
CA VAL A 140 11.33 -7.45 1.89
C VAL A 140 11.90 -8.83 1.62
N PHE A 141 13.18 -8.92 1.26
CA PHE A 141 13.85 -10.21 1.15
C PHE A 141 13.87 -10.92 2.51
N ASN A 142 13.61 -12.22 2.50
CA ASN A 142 13.68 -13.03 3.72
C ASN A 142 15.14 -13.16 4.16
N THR A 143 15.48 -12.51 5.27
CA THR A 143 16.78 -12.55 5.90
C THR A 143 16.63 -12.64 7.42
N VAL A 144 17.64 -13.19 8.10
CA VAL A 144 17.61 -13.36 9.55
C VAL A 144 17.98 -12.04 10.21
N PHE A 145 17.07 -11.47 11.01
CA PHE A 145 17.39 -10.35 11.89
C PHE A 145 18.39 -10.80 12.96
N ARG A 146 19.63 -10.32 12.89
CA ARG A 146 20.70 -10.69 13.82
C ARG A 146 20.88 -9.71 14.99
N GLY A 147 20.12 -8.62 15.02
CA GLY A 147 20.17 -7.59 16.06
C GLY A 147 20.57 -6.21 15.55
N ILE A 148 20.34 -5.20 16.38
CA ILE A 148 20.55 -3.78 16.03
C ILE A 148 22.01 -3.32 16.18
N THR A 149 22.91 -4.19 16.63
CA THR A 149 24.31 -3.87 16.94
C THR A 149 25.31 -4.36 15.89
N GLY A 150 24.84 -4.98 14.79
CA GLY A 150 25.66 -5.77 13.87
C GLY A 150 26.08 -5.09 12.56
N PHE A 151 25.69 -3.83 12.29
CA PHE A 151 26.02 -3.15 11.03
C PHE A 151 27.11 -2.07 11.20
N PRO A 152 28.09 -1.96 10.29
CA PRO A 152 29.19 -1.00 10.40
C PRO A 152 28.80 0.46 10.11
N PHE A 153 27.50 0.78 9.99
CA PHE A 153 27.02 2.15 9.81
C PHE A 153 26.28 2.61 11.07
N VAL A 154 27.05 3.07 12.06
CA VAL A 154 26.53 3.93 13.12
C VAL A 154 26.86 5.38 12.76
N PRO A 155 26.04 6.11 11.97
CA PRO A 155 25.92 7.53 12.28
C PRO A 155 25.25 7.54 13.65
N THR A 156 25.99 7.95 14.67
CA THR A 156 25.47 8.09 16.03
C THR A 156 24.05 8.64 15.94
N ILE A 157 23.05 7.85 16.36
CA ILE A 157 21.79 8.44 16.83
C ILE A 157 22.21 9.25 18.05
N ARG A 158 22.75 10.45 17.80
CA ARG A 158 22.60 11.54 18.74
C ARG A 158 21.10 11.71 18.75
N LEU A 159 20.46 11.19 19.80
CA LEU A 159 19.35 11.89 20.42
C LEU A 159 19.80 13.34 20.48
N ARG A 160 19.47 14.13 19.45
CA ARG A 160 19.67 15.56 19.47
C ARG A 160 18.77 15.96 20.61
N ARG A 161 19.39 16.19 21.77
CA ARG A 161 18.74 16.58 23.02
C ARG A 161 17.60 17.52 22.65
N TRP A 162 16.38 17.02 22.77
CA TRP A 162 15.20 17.84 22.60
C TRP A 162 15.39 18.99 23.60
N PRO A 163 15.52 20.25 23.15
CA PRO A 163 15.88 21.31 24.07
C PRO A 163 14.76 21.40 25.11
N SER A 164 15.10 21.17 26.37
CA SER A 164 14.24 21.31 27.55
C SER A 164 13.84 22.78 27.81
N ARG A 165 13.78 23.62 26.78
CA ARG A 165 13.35 25.01 26.88
C ARG A 165 12.02 25.16 26.17
N CYS A 166 10.97 25.01 26.96
CA CYS A 166 9.73 25.74 26.74
C CYS A 166 10.12 27.22 26.61
N GLY A 167 10.05 27.76 25.39
CA GLY A 167 10.55 29.08 25.07
C GLY A 167 10.15 29.46 23.66
N SER A 168 9.03 30.18 23.57
CA SER A 168 8.44 30.84 22.41
C SER A 168 9.41 31.12 21.25
N ARG A 169 9.42 30.24 20.24
CA ARG A 169 9.85 30.60 18.88
C ARG A 169 9.24 29.62 17.89
N THR A 170 8.19 30.07 17.23
CA THR A 170 7.52 29.40 16.11
C THR A 170 8.51 29.18 14.97
N ARG A 171 9.08 27.97 14.88
CA ARG A 171 9.63 27.47 13.61
C ARG A 171 8.64 26.47 13.05
N ALA A 172 7.82 26.97 12.13
CA ALA A 172 6.89 26.19 11.34
C ALA A 172 7.67 25.12 10.56
N TRP A 173 7.21 23.87 10.68
CA TRP A 173 7.56 22.83 9.72
C TRP A 173 6.99 23.21 8.35
N PRO A 174 7.73 23.07 7.24
CA PRO A 174 7.17 23.27 5.92
C PRO A 174 6.07 22.23 5.71
N ARG A 175 4.81 22.71 5.63
CA ARG A 175 3.70 21.90 5.16
C ARG A 175 4.03 21.49 3.72
N LYS A 176 4.20 20.19 3.46
CA LYS A 176 4.12 19.68 2.09
C LYS A 176 2.75 20.06 1.54
N ARG A 177 2.75 20.72 0.39
CA ARG A 177 1.58 20.86 -0.48
C ARG A 177 1.18 19.48 -0.99
#